data_AF-A0A965UR52-F1
#
_entry.id   AF-A0A965UR52-F1
#
_cell.length_a   1.000
_cell.length_b   1.000
_cell.length_c   1.000
_cell.angle_alpha   90.00
_cell.angle_beta   90.00
_cell.angle_gamma   90.00
#
_symmetry.space_group_name_H-M   'P 1'
#
loop_
_entity.id
_entity.type
_entity.pdbx_description
1 polymer ?
#
loop_
_entity_poly.entity_id
_entity_poly.type
_entity_poly.pdbx_seq_one_letter_code
_entity_poly.pdbx_strand_id
1 'polypeptide(L)'
;MQTIVTTYRGPTNTRGPRIIARAEAGSLTMPYRHELNSEGNHAEAARLLAERNGWRHQFAGGDLPGGGRWAWVPVIDRSTPVFGRTGPAST
;
A
#
# COMPACT_ATOMS: atom_id res chain seq x y z
N MET A 1 -5.58 9.29 -1.05
CA MET A 1 -4.65 8.17 -0.77
C MET A 1 -5.21 7.32 0.36
N GLN A 2 -4.89 6.03 0.38
CA GLN A 2 -5.46 5.06 1.30
C GLN A 2 -4.37 4.14 1.86
N THR A 3 -4.67 3.44 2.95
CA THR A 3 -3.78 2.44 3.52
C THR A 3 -3.70 1.23 2.59
N ILE A 4 -2.49 0.77 2.31
CA ILE A 4 -2.24 -0.46 1.55
C ILE A 4 -1.89 -1.57 2.53
N VAL A 5 -2.62 -2.68 2.47
CA VAL A 5 -2.31 -3.88 3.23
C VAL A 5 -1.69 -4.90 2.29
N THR A 6 -0.50 -5.36 2.63
CA THR A 6 0.21 -6.40 1.90
C THR A 6 0.19 -7.70 2.70
N THR A 7 0.02 -8.82 2.02
CA THR A 7 -0.06 -10.14 2.65
C THR A 7 0.72 -11.15 1.83
N TYR A 8 1.56 -11.93 2.51
CA TYR A 8 2.26 -13.05 1.91
C TYR A 8 1.32 -14.23 1.72
N ARG A 9 1.37 -14.83 0.54
CA ARG A 9 0.73 -16.10 0.22
C ARG A 9 1.82 -17.08 -0.17
N GLY A 10 1.96 -18.12 0.65
CA GLY A 10 2.88 -19.21 0.38
C GLY A 10 2.57 -19.94 -0.93
N PRO A 11 3.52 -20.75 -1.41
CA PRO A 11 3.31 -21.56 -2.59
C PRO A 11 2.16 -22.55 -2.38
N THR A 12 1.42 -22.79 -3.45
CA THR A 12 0.37 -23.82 -3.54
C THR A 12 0.77 -24.82 -4.61
N ASN A 13 0.11 -25.99 -4.67
CA ASN A 13 0.42 -27.07 -5.62
C ASN A 13 0.57 -26.64 -7.10
N THR A 14 -0.06 -25.52 -7.51
CA THR A 14 -0.02 -25.03 -8.89
C THR A 14 0.55 -23.62 -9.04
N ARG A 15 0.89 -22.93 -7.94
CA ARG A 15 1.32 -21.52 -7.99
C ARG A 15 2.41 -21.22 -6.97
N GLY A 16 3.48 -20.57 -7.42
CA GLY A 16 4.56 -20.11 -6.56
C GLY A 16 4.14 -19.08 -5.49
N PRO A 17 5.06 -18.74 -4.57
CA PRO A 17 4.82 -17.75 -3.53
C PRO A 17 4.56 -16.37 -4.15
N ARG A 18 3.69 -15.59 -3.50
CA ARG A 18 3.29 -14.26 -4.00
C ARG A 18 2.89 -13.31 -2.88
N ILE A 19 3.11 -12.02 -3.11
CA ILE A 19 2.58 -10.93 -2.29
C ILE A 19 1.32 -10.39 -2.94
N ILE A 20 0.29 -10.17 -2.12
CA ILE A 20 -0.93 -9.50 -2.54
C ILE A 20 -0.98 -8.16 -1.81
N ALA A 21 -0.96 -7.07 -2.57
CA ALA A 21 -1.23 -5.72 -2.09
C ALA A 21 -2.71 -5.37 -2.31
N ARG A 22 -3.38 -4.86 -1.28
CA ARG A 22 -4.79 -4.46 -1.31
C ARG A 22 -4.99 -3.07 -0.74
N ALA A 23 -5.80 -2.28 -1.42
CA ALA A 23 -6.36 -1.03 -0.94
C ALA A 23 -7.83 -0.95 -1.38
N GLU A 24 -8.61 -0.01 -0.87
CA GLU A 24 -10.00 0.18 -1.33
C GLU A 24 -10.06 0.56 -2.82
N ALA A 25 -9.05 1.25 -3.34
CA ALA A 25 -8.92 1.59 -4.75
C ALA A 25 -8.59 0.39 -5.67
N GLY A 26 -8.19 -0.76 -5.11
CA GLY A 26 -7.91 -1.97 -5.90
C GLY A 26 -6.87 -2.89 -5.29
N SER A 27 -6.50 -3.92 -6.04
CA SER A 27 -5.50 -4.90 -5.61
C SER A 27 -4.48 -5.23 -6.69
N LEU A 28 -3.30 -5.63 -6.24
CA LEU A 28 -2.18 -6.04 -7.09
C LEU A 28 -1.56 -7.32 -6.53
N THR A 29 -1.20 -8.23 -7.41
CA THR A 29 -0.51 -9.48 -7.05
C THR A 29 0.86 -9.47 -7.70
N MET A 30 1.90 -9.71 -6.91
CA MET A 30 3.28 -9.75 -7.34
C MET A 30 3.90 -11.11 -6.96
N PRO A 31 4.64 -11.78 -7.84
CA PRO A 31 5.40 -12.97 -7.46
C PRO A 31 6.43 -12.63 -6.38
N TYR A 32 6.63 -13.53 -5.42
CA TYR A 32 7.61 -13.32 -4.36
C TYR A 32 9.03 -13.49 -4.93
N ARG A 33 9.87 -12.46 -4.80
CA ARG A 33 11.27 -12.52 -5.23
C ARG A 33 12.11 -12.98 -4.05
N HIS A 34 12.69 -14.18 -4.17
CA HIS A 34 13.56 -14.75 -3.14
C HIS A 34 14.89 -13.97 -2.96
N GLU A 35 15.23 -13.12 -3.91
CA GLU A 35 16.38 -12.20 -3.85
C GLU A 35 16.16 -11.06 -2.83
N LEU A 36 14.90 -10.76 -2.49
CA LEU A 36 14.53 -9.72 -1.55
C LEU A 36 14.08 -10.33 -0.22
N ASN A 37 14.37 -9.64 0.89
CA ASN A 37 13.80 -9.98 2.20
C ASN A 37 12.27 -9.84 2.17
N SER A 38 11.57 -10.48 3.12
CA SER A 38 10.11 -10.42 3.20
C SER A 38 9.59 -8.98 3.19
N GLU A 39 10.17 -8.12 4.03
CA GLU A 39 9.89 -6.69 4.09
C GLU A 39 10.05 -5.98 2.74
N GLY A 40 11.17 -6.24 2.04
CA GLY A 40 11.44 -5.64 0.73
C GLY A 40 10.40 -6.03 -0.32
N ASN A 41 9.97 -7.29 -0.32
CA ASN A 41 8.87 -7.75 -1.19
C ASN A 41 7.53 -7.07 -0.85
N HIS A 42 7.25 -6.86 0.44
CA HIS A 42 6.06 -6.14 0.89
C HIS A 42 6.10 -4.66 0.48
N ALA A 43 7.25 -4.00 0.65
CA ALA A 43 7.45 -2.61 0.27
C ALA A 43 7.29 -2.39 -1.24
N GLU A 44 7.89 -3.26 -2.05
CA GLU A 44 7.81 -3.15 -3.51
C GLU A 44 6.38 -3.36 -4.01
N ALA A 45 5.64 -4.34 -3.45
CA ALA A 45 4.24 -4.54 -3.82
C ALA A 45 3.35 -3.34 -3.46
N ALA A 46 3.61 -2.69 -2.32
CA ALA A 46 2.90 -1.47 -1.92
C ALA A 46 3.25 -0.30 -2.84
N ARG A 47 4.53 -0.14 -3.17
CA ARG A 47 5.02 0.88 -4.10
C ARG A 47 4.38 0.75 -5.48
N LEU A 48 4.34 -0.46 -6.05
CA LEU A 48 3.71 -0.70 -7.36
C LEU A 48 2.22 -0.37 -7.36
N LEU A 49 1.50 -0.69 -6.28
CA LEU A 49 0.09 -0.32 -6.15
C LEU A 49 -0.08 1.20 -6.01
N ALA A 50 0.79 1.88 -5.27
CA ALA A 50 0.79 3.33 -5.14
C ALA A 50 1.06 4.02 -6.49
N GLU A 51 2.10 3.58 -7.21
CA GLU A 51 2.44 4.09 -8.55
C GLU A 51 1.27 3.90 -9.54
N ARG A 52 0.65 2.71 -9.56
CA ARG A 52 -0.51 2.42 -10.39
C ARG A 52 -1.69 3.36 -10.13
N ASN A 53 -1.87 3.80 -8.89
CA ASN A 53 -2.93 4.73 -8.48
C ASN A 53 -2.49 6.20 -8.50
N GLY A 54 -1.25 6.50 -8.93
CA GLY A 54 -0.71 7.86 -8.96
C GLY A 54 -0.41 8.47 -7.57
N TRP A 55 -0.29 7.65 -6.53
CA TRP A 55 0.00 8.11 -5.17
C TRP A 55 1.50 8.37 -4.99
N ARG A 56 1.91 9.63 -5.14
CA ARG A 56 3.33 10.06 -5.06
C ARG A 56 3.82 10.40 -3.64
N HIS A 57 3.09 10.00 -2.60
CA HIS A 57 3.38 10.37 -1.22
C HIS A 57 4.31 9.35 -0.54
N GLN A 58 4.92 9.76 0.57
CA GLN A 58 5.69 8.87 1.43
C GLN A 58 4.73 7.92 2.17
N PHE A 59 5.09 6.64 2.26
CA PHE A 59 4.36 5.65 3.03
C PHE A 59 5.23 5.18 4.20
N ALA A 60 4.64 5.12 5.39
CA ALA A 60 5.23 4.47 6.54
C ALA A 60 4.74 3.02 6.58
N GLY A 61 5.69 2.08 6.61
CA GLY A 61 5.43 0.65 6.74
C GLY A 61 5.40 0.23 8.21
N GLY A 62 4.50 -0.70 8.54
CA GLY A 62 4.43 -1.31 9.86
C GLY A 62 3.84 -2.71 9.82
N ASP A 63 4.26 -3.51 10.79
CA ASP A 63 3.65 -4.80 11.12
C ASP A 63 2.20 -4.60 11.62
N LEU A 64 1.30 -5.49 11.18
CA LEU A 64 -0.06 -5.56 11.71
C LEU A 64 -0.17 -6.72 12.71
N PRO A 65 -0.94 -6.52 13.79
CA PRO A 65 -1.19 -7.59 14.75
C PRO A 65 -1.75 -8.84 14.06
N GLY A 66 -1.19 -9.99 14.42
CA GLY A 66 -1.53 -11.29 13.84
C GLY A 66 -0.46 -11.91 12.92
N GLY A 67 0.75 -11.33 12.82
CA GLY A 67 1.95 -12.01 12.31
C GLY A 67 1.85 -12.46 10.85
N GLY A 68 2.08 -11.54 9.91
CA GLY A 68 2.14 -11.88 8.48
C GLY A 68 1.42 -10.91 7.53
N ARG A 69 0.91 -9.79 8.06
CA ARG A 69 0.36 -8.69 7.27
C ARG A 69 1.12 -7.42 7.57
N TRP A 70 1.32 -6.63 6.53
CA TRP A 70 2.06 -5.38 6.59
C TRP A 70 1.15 -4.26 6.11
N ALA A 71 1.03 -3.20 6.91
CA ALA A 71 0.28 -2.00 6.55
C ALA A 71 1.24 -0.90 6.11
N TRP A 72 0.90 -0.26 5.00
CA TRP A 72 1.58 0.91 4.48
C TRP A 72 0.60 2.07 4.55
N VAL A 73 0.83 2.96 5.51
CA VAL A 73 -0.01 4.13 5.76
C VAL A 73 0.65 5.34 5.10
N PRO A 74 -0.08 6.12 4.29
CA PRO A 74 0.48 7.34 3.74
C PRO A 74 0.79 8.34 4.86
N VAL A 75 2.00 8.90 4.85
CA VAL A 75 2.41 9.96 5.76
C VAL A 75 1.78 11.25 5.28
N ILE A 76 0.73 11.69 5.97
CA ILE A 76 0.17 13.03 5.80
C ILE A 76 1.01 14.02 6.60
N ASP A 77 1.88 14.76 5.92
CA ASP A 77 2.41 15.97 6.50
C ASP A 77 1.28 17.02 6.61
N ARG A 78 0.86 17.33 7.83
CA ARG A 78 -0.23 18.28 8.10
C ARG A 78 0.22 19.74 7.98
N SER A 79 1.49 19.99 7.63
CA SER A 79 2.03 21.35 7.43
C SER A 79 1.42 22.07 6.24
N THR A 80 0.79 21.36 5.30
CA THR A 80 0.16 21.97 4.13
C THR A 80 -1.35 22.13 4.38
N PRO A 81 -1.87 23.35 4.60
CA PRO A 81 -3.31 23.55 4.70
C PRO A 81 -3.96 23.16 3.36
N VAL A 82 -4.88 22.19 3.40
CA VAL A 82 -5.77 21.90 2.27
C VAL A 82 -6.74 23.07 2.12
N PHE A 83 -6.53 23.88 1.09
CA PHE A 83 -7.37 25.03 0.74
C PHE A 83 -8.86 24.62 0.60
N GLY A 84 -9.70 25.29 1.39
CA GLY A 84 -11.00 25.83 0.98
C GLY A 84 -12.07 24.87 0.44
N ARG A 85 -13.00 24.44 1.31
CA ARG A 85 -14.41 24.45 0.92
C ARG A 85 -14.92 25.89 1.06
N THR A 86 -14.69 26.71 0.05
CA THR A 86 -15.49 27.93 -0.09
C THR A 86 -16.86 27.46 -0.58
N GLY A 87 -17.85 27.45 0.32
CA GLY A 87 -19.25 27.29 -0.08
C GLY A 87 -19.63 28.39 -1.08
N PRO A 88 -20.59 28.15 -1.99
CA PRO A 88 -21.01 29.20 -2.92
C PRO A 88 -21.58 30.37 -2.10
N ALA A 89 -21.02 31.56 -2.32
CA ALA A 89 -21.61 32.79 -1.83
C ALA A 89 -22.94 32.99 -2.56
N SER A 90 -24.05 32.78 -1.86
CA SER A 90 -25.38 33.15 -2.36
C SER A 90 -25.49 34.68 -2.43
N THR A 91 -25.94 35.14 -3.59
CA THR A 91 -26.29 36.51 -3.97
C THR A 91 -27.53 37.00 -3.24
#